data_AF-A0A2V9QPQ4-F1
#
_entry.id   AF-A0A2V9QPQ4-F1
#
_cell.length_a   1.000
_cell.length_b   1.000
_cell.length_c   1.000
_cell.angle_alpha   90.00
_cell.angle_beta   90.00
_cell.angle_gamma   90.00
#
_symmetry.space_group_name_H-M   'P 1'
#
loop_
_entity.id
_entity.type
_entity.pdbx_description
1 polymer ?
#
loop_
_entity_poly.entity_id
_entity_poly.type
_entity_poly.pdbx_seq_one_letter_code
_entity_poly.pdbx_strand_id
1 'polypeptide(L)'
;MKLRVMALTAALLWAFYLPTSSFAADKNSKDQASTTPSPTTAAPEPAATKVAHDGGMNDLDAIGNRNVGCAKGMGNWYGLEKQIAMGKQISQQVETQSKVINDPVISEYINRLGQNLVRNSDSQVPFTIKVIDSDDINAFALPGGFFYVNSGLILAADEEAELAGVMAHEIGHVAACHAARENTRGNLMQMMTIPLIFIGGPIGYAAYEGAGLAVPLTFLRFSRGFEAQADFLGIQYMYKAGYDPAAFVAFFEKVQAQEKKKPGTVSKAFSTHPQTPDRIKESQQEIATILPAKQEYTVTSSEFDEVKARLAALENRHKLNDEKDSKKPSLRRASSTDKNGSDDKTTPNDDGRPTLKRRPDDNQ
;
A
#
# COMPACT_ATOMS: atom_id res chain seq x y z
N MET A 1 -40.11 36.90 20.50
CA MET A 1 -40.92 36.60 21.72
C MET A 1 -41.58 35.25 21.49
N LYS A 2 -41.38 34.16 22.23
CA LYS A 2 -40.95 33.93 23.61
C LYS A 2 -40.17 32.60 23.71
N LEU A 3 -39.15 32.62 24.57
CA LEU A 3 -38.41 31.47 25.12
C LEU A 3 -39.34 30.54 25.91
N ARG A 4 -39.12 29.22 25.86
CA ARG A 4 -39.45 28.31 26.96
C ARG A 4 -38.35 27.27 27.16
N VAL A 5 -37.65 27.44 28.29
CA VAL A 5 -36.73 26.51 28.93
C VAL A 5 -37.56 25.49 29.71
N MET A 6 -37.18 24.21 29.68
CA MET A 6 -37.55 23.26 30.73
C MET A 6 -36.40 22.29 30.97
N ALA A 7 -35.92 22.30 32.21
CA ALA A 7 -35.02 21.33 32.82
C ALA A 7 -35.82 20.48 33.80
N LEU A 8 -35.52 19.17 33.88
CA LEU A 8 -35.89 18.26 34.97
C LEU A 8 -34.82 17.15 34.99
N THR A 9 -33.81 17.22 35.87
CA THR A 9 -33.73 16.64 37.23
C THR A 9 -33.69 15.11 37.28
N ALA A 10 -32.53 14.62 37.72
CA ALA A 10 -32.21 13.25 38.09
C ALA A 10 -32.85 12.85 39.44
N ALA A 11 -33.12 11.55 39.62
CA ALA A 11 -33.43 10.96 40.91
C ALA A 11 -32.69 9.61 41.05
N LEU A 12 -31.83 9.57 42.08
CA LEU A 12 -31.19 8.39 42.66
C LEU A 12 -32.23 7.50 43.37
N LEU A 13 -31.99 6.18 43.38
CA LEU A 13 -32.51 5.25 44.39
C LEU A 13 -31.41 4.29 44.85
N TRP A 14 -30.93 4.55 46.08
CA TRP A 14 -30.42 3.58 47.07
C TRP A 14 -31.58 2.65 47.50
N ALA A 15 -31.45 1.45 48.09
CA ALA A 15 -30.38 0.58 48.56
C ALA A 15 -31.04 -0.80 48.85
N PHE A 16 -30.28 -1.88 49.04
CA PHE A 16 -30.39 -2.72 50.25
C PHE A 16 -29.25 -3.76 50.30
N TYR A 17 -28.69 -3.88 51.50
CA TYR A 17 -27.55 -4.69 51.93
C TYR A 17 -28.07 -5.98 52.59
N LEU A 18 -27.34 -7.10 52.49
CA LEU A 18 -27.14 -8.06 53.61
C LEU A 18 -26.04 -9.09 53.25
N PRO A 19 -25.16 -9.48 54.20
CA PRO A 19 -24.01 -10.35 53.97
C PRO A 19 -24.25 -11.78 54.50
N THR A 20 -23.50 -12.77 54.00
CA THR A 20 -23.25 -14.02 54.75
C THR A 20 -21.79 -14.50 54.61
N SER A 21 -21.14 -14.43 55.78
CA SER A 21 -20.09 -15.23 56.41
C SER A 21 -19.21 -16.22 55.62
N SER A 22 -17.90 -16.05 55.87
CA SER A 22 -16.80 -16.99 55.71
C SER A 22 -16.91 -18.24 56.60
N PHE A 23 -16.32 -19.35 56.15
CA PHE A 23 -15.80 -20.42 57.02
C PHE A 23 -14.44 -20.93 56.51
N ALA A 24 -13.54 -21.16 57.45
CA ALA A 24 -12.18 -21.66 57.26
C ALA A 24 -12.07 -23.16 57.59
N ALA A 25 -11.17 -23.83 56.87
CA ALA A 25 -10.33 -25.00 57.16
C ALA A 25 -10.76 -26.08 58.18
N ASP A 26 -10.63 -27.36 57.78
CA ASP A 26 -9.77 -28.30 58.53
C ASP A 26 -9.26 -29.48 57.67
N LYS A 27 -8.19 -30.11 58.17
CA LYS A 27 -7.23 -31.02 57.55
C LYS A 27 -7.64 -32.51 57.54
N ASN A 28 -6.88 -33.26 56.72
CA ASN A 28 -6.26 -34.58 57.01
C ASN A 28 -6.94 -35.83 56.42
N SER A 29 -6.33 -36.42 55.38
CA SER A 29 -6.19 -37.87 55.25
C SER A 29 -4.95 -38.23 54.44
N LYS A 30 -4.26 -39.25 54.93
CA LYS A 30 -2.94 -39.75 54.53
C LYS A 30 -2.99 -40.75 53.37
N ASP A 31 -1.83 -40.85 52.72
CA ASP A 31 -1.20 -42.02 52.08
C ASP A 31 -1.87 -42.66 50.85
N GLN A 32 -1.26 -42.42 49.68
CA GLN A 32 -0.77 -43.50 48.82
C GLN A 32 0.33 -42.99 47.90
N ALA A 33 1.51 -43.59 48.04
CA ALA A 33 2.67 -43.37 47.18
C ALA A 33 2.53 -44.18 45.89
N SER A 34 2.65 -43.52 44.74
CA SER A 34 2.97 -44.17 43.47
C SER A 34 3.98 -43.31 42.71
N THR A 35 5.07 -43.97 42.35
CA THR A 35 6.27 -43.46 41.70
C THR A 35 5.99 -42.98 40.28
N THR A 36 6.28 -41.71 39.98
CA THR A 36 6.33 -41.16 38.61
C THR A 36 7.61 -40.30 38.48
N PRO A 37 8.31 -40.31 37.33
CA PRO A 37 9.63 -39.68 37.21
C PRO A 37 9.54 -38.14 37.22
N SER A 38 10.59 -37.49 37.71
CA SER A 38 10.74 -36.04 37.81
C SER A 38 10.43 -35.30 36.50
N PRO A 39 9.63 -34.22 36.53
CA PRO A 39 9.54 -33.31 35.40
C PRO A 39 10.79 -32.42 35.37
N THR A 40 11.48 -32.42 34.23
CA THR A 40 12.48 -31.42 33.85
C THR A 40 11.90 -30.03 34.10
N THR A 41 12.58 -29.24 34.92
CA THR A 41 12.26 -27.84 35.20
C THR A 41 12.27 -27.06 33.88
N ALA A 42 11.10 -26.77 33.34
CA ALA A 42 10.96 -25.76 32.30
C ALA A 42 11.38 -24.41 32.90
N ALA A 43 12.26 -23.71 32.20
CA ALA A 43 12.61 -22.34 32.53
C ALA A 43 11.31 -21.49 32.56
N PRO A 44 11.16 -20.55 33.51
CA PRO A 44 9.98 -19.70 33.54
C PRO A 44 9.91 -18.87 32.26
N GLU A 45 8.79 -18.96 31.55
CA GLU A 45 8.42 -17.98 30.52
C GLU A 45 8.52 -16.58 31.14
N PRO A 46 9.15 -15.60 30.46
CA PRO A 46 9.19 -14.24 30.97
C PRO A 46 7.75 -13.74 31.07
N ALA A 47 7.35 -13.37 32.28
CA ALA A 47 6.04 -12.80 32.55
C ALA A 47 5.79 -11.62 31.60
N ALA A 48 4.73 -11.71 30.80
CA ALA A 48 4.28 -10.64 29.93
C ALA A 48 4.00 -9.41 30.79
N THR A 49 4.95 -8.47 30.82
CA THR A 49 4.75 -7.13 31.36
C THR A 49 3.57 -6.54 30.60
N LYS A 50 2.47 -6.23 31.30
CA LYS A 50 1.37 -5.45 30.73
C LYS A 50 1.93 -4.06 30.44
N VAL A 51 2.41 -3.86 29.21
CA VAL A 51 2.81 -2.55 28.71
C VAL A 51 1.54 -1.69 28.69
N ALA A 52 1.59 -0.52 29.31
CA ALA A 52 0.50 0.43 29.22
C ALA A 52 0.48 0.99 27.79
N HIS A 53 -0.58 0.67 27.06
CA HIS A 53 -0.82 1.16 25.71
C HIS A 53 -1.38 2.58 25.78
N ASP A 54 -0.63 3.57 25.28
CA ASP A 54 -1.07 4.96 25.23
C ASP A 54 -1.99 5.24 24.03
N GLY A 55 -2.13 4.27 23.11
CA GLY A 55 -2.93 4.39 21.89
C GLY A 55 -2.37 5.40 20.89
N GLY A 56 -1.14 5.86 21.10
CA GLY A 56 -0.43 6.79 20.25
C GLY A 56 0.01 6.15 18.93
N MET A 57 0.47 6.98 18.00
CA MET A 57 0.96 6.51 16.68
C MET A 57 2.22 5.63 16.78
N ASN A 58 2.93 5.62 17.92
CA ASN A 58 4.08 4.75 18.14
C ASN A 58 3.69 3.39 18.75
N ASP A 59 2.45 3.24 19.21
CA ASP A 59 1.97 2.02 19.85
C ASP A 59 1.57 1.00 18.76
N LEU A 60 2.46 0.03 18.52
CA LEU A 60 2.30 -0.98 17.48
C LEU A 60 1.15 -1.96 17.79
N ASP A 61 0.92 -2.23 19.08
CA ASP A 61 -0.15 -3.13 19.51
C ASP A 61 -1.53 -2.49 19.35
N ALA A 62 -1.58 -1.14 19.38
CA ALA A 62 -2.80 -0.38 19.13
C ALA A 62 -3.19 -0.27 17.65
N ILE A 63 -2.35 -0.68 16.67
CA ILE A 63 -2.68 -0.62 15.24
C ILE A 63 -4.03 -1.30 14.97
N GLY A 64 -4.94 -0.55 14.33
CA GLY A 64 -6.36 -0.89 14.11
C GLY A 64 -7.31 -0.04 14.97
N ASN A 65 -6.83 0.46 16.11
CA ASN A 65 -7.63 1.24 17.07
C ASN A 65 -7.13 2.68 17.25
N ARG A 66 -6.07 3.08 16.53
CA ARG A 66 -5.44 4.40 16.68
C ARG A 66 -6.23 5.46 15.92
N ASN A 67 -6.15 6.70 16.40
CA ASN A 67 -6.64 7.84 15.64
C ASN A 67 -5.54 8.38 14.72
N VAL A 68 -5.52 7.89 13.48
CA VAL A 68 -4.55 8.32 12.45
C VAL A 68 -4.98 9.56 11.66
N GLY A 69 -6.06 10.23 12.08
CA GLY A 69 -6.52 11.50 11.49
C GLY A 69 -7.65 11.38 10.47
N CYS A 70 -8.25 10.20 10.29
CA CYS A 70 -9.40 10.05 9.39
C CYS A 70 -10.73 10.58 9.99
N ALA A 71 -10.82 10.75 11.32
CA ALA A 71 -12.04 11.23 11.96
C ALA A 71 -12.51 12.57 11.37
N LYS A 72 -13.83 12.70 11.15
CA LYS A 72 -14.44 13.92 10.63
C LYS A 72 -14.22 15.07 11.62
N GLY A 73 -13.76 16.22 11.13
CA GLY A 73 -13.45 17.38 11.97
C GLY A 73 -12.90 18.55 11.16
N MET A 74 -12.25 19.50 11.83
CA MET A 74 -11.75 20.74 11.19
C MET A 74 -10.80 20.46 10.01
N GLY A 75 -10.02 19.38 10.08
CA GLY A 75 -9.09 18.95 9.02
C GLY A 75 -9.61 17.92 8.03
N ASN A 76 -10.81 17.34 8.25
CA ASN A 76 -11.47 16.41 7.32
C ASN A 76 -12.99 16.64 7.31
N TRP A 77 -13.50 17.27 6.25
CA TRP A 77 -14.93 17.56 6.14
C TRP A 77 -15.75 16.39 5.58
N TYR A 78 -15.10 15.35 5.06
CA TYR A 78 -15.75 14.23 4.38
C TYR A 78 -15.90 13.04 5.31
N GLY A 79 -17.15 12.67 5.61
CA GLY A 79 -17.47 11.41 6.29
C GLY A 79 -17.08 10.20 5.46
N LEU A 80 -16.94 9.04 6.11
CA LEU A 80 -16.45 7.82 5.48
C LEU A 80 -17.32 7.37 4.31
N GLU A 81 -18.64 7.46 4.45
CA GLU A 81 -19.60 7.10 3.41
C GLU A 81 -19.44 7.97 2.17
N LYS A 82 -19.17 9.27 2.35
CA LYS A 82 -18.93 10.21 1.25
C LYS A 82 -17.61 9.89 0.54
N GLN A 83 -16.58 9.51 1.29
CA GLN A 83 -15.31 9.07 0.73
C GLN A 83 -15.48 7.80 -0.12
N ILE A 84 -16.21 6.80 0.39
CA ILE A 84 -16.52 5.55 -0.34
C ILE A 84 -17.30 5.85 -1.62
N ALA A 85 -18.33 6.70 -1.55
CA ALA A 85 -19.13 7.06 -2.73
C ALA A 85 -18.27 7.77 -3.80
N MET A 86 -17.40 8.70 -3.38
CA MET A 86 -16.48 9.40 -4.27
C MET A 86 -15.49 8.43 -4.92
N GLY A 87 -14.86 7.56 -4.12
CA GLY A 87 -13.94 6.55 -4.61
C GLY A 87 -14.56 5.60 -5.62
N LYS A 88 -15.80 5.17 -5.37
CA LYS A 88 -16.55 4.30 -6.29
C LYS A 88 -16.77 4.97 -7.65
N GLN A 89 -17.11 6.25 -7.66
CA GLN A 89 -17.29 7.00 -8.91
C GLN A 89 -15.97 7.12 -9.68
N ILE A 90 -14.86 7.41 -8.99
CA ILE A 90 -13.53 7.54 -9.63
C ILE A 90 -13.04 6.17 -10.12
N SER A 91 -13.24 5.11 -9.32
CA SER A 91 -12.92 3.72 -9.67
C SER A 91 -13.57 3.29 -10.99
N GLN A 92 -14.83 3.65 -11.22
CA GLN A 92 -15.52 3.39 -12.49
C GLN A 92 -14.84 4.12 -13.68
N GLN A 93 -14.30 5.32 -13.46
CA GLN A 93 -13.57 6.04 -14.50
C GLN A 93 -12.19 5.43 -14.76
N VAL A 94 -11.47 5.02 -13.71
CA VAL A 94 -10.18 4.34 -13.84
C VAL A 94 -10.34 3.04 -14.65
N GLU A 95 -11.36 2.25 -14.34
CA GLU A 95 -11.60 0.96 -15.01
C GLU A 95 -12.09 1.08 -16.45
N THR A 96 -12.71 2.19 -16.83
CA THR A 96 -13.06 2.45 -18.24
C THR A 96 -11.87 2.91 -19.07
N GLN A 97 -10.85 3.49 -18.43
CA GLN A 97 -9.65 4.02 -19.09
C GLN A 97 -8.43 3.09 -19.01
N SER A 98 -8.50 2.05 -18.17
CA SER A 98 -7.38 1.17 -17.88
C SER A 98 -7.73 -0.28 -18.18
N LYS A 99 -6.76 -1.05 -18.65
CA LYS A 99 -6.93 -2.48 -18.88
C LYS A 99 -6.62 -3.24 -17.58
N VAL A 100 -7.66 -3.84 -16.99
CA VAL A 100 -7.51 -4.64 -15.77
C VAL A 100 -7.03 -6.06 -16.12
N ILE A 101 -6.03 -6.56 -15.41
CA ILE A 101 -5.58 -7.95 -15.52
C ILE A 101 -6.57 -8.84 -14.77
N ASN A 102 -7.20 -9.77 -15.49
CA ASN A 102 -8.19 -10.71 -14.95
C ASN A 102 -7.64 -12.13 -14.79
N ASP A 103 -6.32 -12.32 -14.77
CA ASP A 103 -5.73 -13.62 -14.49
C ASP A 103 -5.97 -13.98 -13.01
N PRO A 104 -6.67 -15.09 -12.71
CA PRO A 104 -7.09 -15.40 -11.35
C PRO A 104 -5.93 -15.67 -10.41
N VAL A 105 -4.79 -16.17 -10.91
CA VAL A 105 -3.61 -16.46 -10.07
C VAL A 105 -2.97 -15.15 -9.62
N ILE A 106 -2.79 -14.21 -10.56
CA ILE A 106 -2.19 -12.90 -10.27
C ILE A 106 -3.11 -12.08 -9.36
N SER A 107 -4.40 -12.00 -9.71
CA SER A 107 -5.36 -11.20 -8.96
C SER A 107 -5.61 -11.72 -7.56
N GLU A 108 -5.64 -13.05 -7.36
CA GLU A 108 -5.81 -13.65 -6.04
C GLU A 108 -4.58 -13.43 -5.17
N TYR A 109 -3.37 -13.62 -5.71
CA TYR A 109 -2.12 -13.37 -5.00
C TYR A 109 -2.01 -11.91 -4.52
N ILE A 110 -2.17 -10.95 -5.43
CA ILE A 110 -2.07 -9.51 -5.09
C ILE A 110 -3.16 -9.10 -4.10
N ASN A 111 -4.37 -9.63 -4.27
CA ASN A 111 -5.43 -9.39 -3.30
C ASN A 111 -5.08 -10.00 -1.93
N ARG A 112 -4.58 -11.23 -1.84
CA ARG A 112 -4.20 -11.85 -0.56
C ARG A 112 -3.11 -11.06 0.15
N LEU A 113 -2.06 -10.66 -0.57
CA LEU A 113 -0.98 -9.82 -0.04
C LEU A 113 -1.54 -8.51 0.50
N GLY A 114 -2.32 -7.78 -0.30
CA GLY A 114 -2.90 -6.51 0.12
C GLY A 114 -3.90 -6.62 1.26
N GLN A 115 -4.73 -7.67 1.29
CA GLN A 115 -5.66 -7.92 2.40
C GLN A 115 -4.91 -8.28 3.70
N ASN A 116 -3.75 -8.95 3.62
CA ASN A 116 -2.90 -9.18 4.80
C ASN A 116 -2.42 -7.84 5.39
N LEU A 117 -1.98 -6.91 4.53
CA LEU A 117 -1.58 -5.56 4.97
C LEU A 117 -2.76 -4.79 5.57
N VAL A 118 -3.93 -4.79 4.92
CA VAL A 118 -5.13 -4.08 5.39
C VAL A 118 -5.58 -4.58 6.77
N ARG A 119 -5.57 -5.90 7.00
CA ARG A 119 -5.91 -6.49 8.31
C ARG A 119 -4.96 -6.07 9.42
N ASN A 120 -3.73 -5.70 9.07
CA ASN A 120 -2.67 -5.27 9.98
C ASN A 120 -2.46 -3.74 9.93
N SER A 121 -3.50 -2.98 9.55
CA SER A 121 -3.46 -1.52 9.41
C SER A 121 -4.52 -0.80 10.24
N ASP A 122 -4.44 0.53 10.33
CA ASP A 122 -5.50 1.38 10.90
C ASP A 122 -6.65 1.68 9.91
N SER A 123 -6.71 1.02 8.76
CA SER A 123 -7.80 1.25 7.80
C SER A 123 -9.16 0.81 8.37
N GLN A 124 -10.16 1.67 8.19
CA GLN A 124 -11.56 1.41 8.59
C GLN A 124 -12.47 1.08 7.40
N VAL A 125 -11.92 0.96 6.20
CA VAL A 125 -12.67 0.66 4.97
C VAL A 125 -12.24 -0.68 4.38
N PRO A 126 -13.18 -1.44 3.76
CA PRO A 126 -12.81 -2.60 2.98
C PRO A 126 -12.03 -2.19 1.74
N PHE A 127 -11.06 -3.02 1.34
CA PHE A 127 -10.26 -2.78 0.14
C PHE A 127 -10.73 -3.65 -1.03
N THR A 128 -10.86 -3.02 -2.20
CA THR A 128 -11.02 -3.70 -3.49
C THR A 128 -9.74 -3.51 -4.28
N ILE A 129 -8.95 -4.59 -4.40
CA ILE A 129 -7.62 -4.55 -4.99
C ILE A 129 -7.67 -5.12 -6.41
N LYS A 130 -7.14 -4.38 -7.39
CA LYS A 130 -7.10 -4.79 -8.80
C LYS A 130 -5.72 -4.52 -9.40
N VAL A 131 -5.35 -5.32 -10.38
CA VAL A 131 -4.09 -5.16 -11.11
C VAL A 131 -4.37 -4.51 -12.46
N ILE A 132 -3.61 -3.47 -12.80
CA ILE A 132 -3.70 -2.78 -14.09
C ILE A 132 -2.53 -3.22 -14.98
N ASP A 133 -2.83 -3.55 -16.24
CA ASP A 133 -1.85 -3.82 -17.30
C ASP A 133 -1.20 -2.49 -17.72
N SER A 134 -0.04 -2.18 -17.14
CA SER A 134 0.69 -0.93 -17.37
C SER A 134 2.16 -1.12 -17.01
N ASP A 135 3.06 -0.77 -17.95
CA ASP A 135 4.51 -0.78 -17.74
C ASP A 135 4.97 0.28 -16.70
N ASP A 136 4.10 1.20 -16.29
CA ASP A 136 4.42 2.22 -15.27
C ASP A 136 4.63 1.56 -13.90
N ILE A 137 5.76 1.80 -13.26
CA ILE A 137 5.99 1.46 -11.85
C ILE A 137 5.11 2.38 -11.00
N ASN A 138 3.91 1.93 -10.63
CA ASN A 138 2.96 2.70 -9.86
C ASN A 138 1.97 1.80 -9.09
N ALA A 139 1.46 2.33 -7.99
CA ALA A 139 0.25 1.88 -7.34
C ALA A 139 -0.47 3.12 -6.80
N PHE A 140 -1.79 3.05 -6.62
CA PHE A 140 -2.53 4.15 -6.04
C PHE A 140 -3.82 3.67 -5.40
N ALA A 141 -4.12 4.22 -4.23
CA ALA A 141 -5.39 3.97 -3.56
C ALA A 141 -6.32 5.19 -3.60
N LEU A 142 -7.57 4.95 -3.97
CA LEU A 142 -8.63 5.95 -3.97
C LEU A 142 -9.36 5.97 -2.62
N PRO A 143 -10.05 7.08 -2.29
CA PRO A 143 -10.93 7.13 -1.12
C PRO A 143 -11.85 5.91 -1.02
N GLY A 144 -12.02 5.35 0.18
CA GLY A 144 -12.89 4.18 0.37
C GLY A 144 -12.32 2.83 -0.06
N GLY A 145 -11.01 2.73 -0.31
CA GLY A 145 -10.30 1.45 -0.42
C GLY A 145 -10.28 0.84 -1.82
N PHE A 146 -10.56 1.59 -2.88
CA PHE A 146 -10.33 1.11 -4.25
C PHE A 146 -8.86 1.24 -4.59
N PHE A 147 -8.17 0.12 -4.74
CA PHE A 147 -6.72 0.07 -4.78
C PHE A 147 -6.24 -0.61 -6.07
N TYR A 148 -5.38 0.10 -6.80
CA TYR A 148 -4.84 -0.37 -8.07
C TYR A 148 -3.32 -0.51 -8.00
N VAL A 149 -2.84 -1.66 -8.47
CA VAL A 149 -1.41 -2.00 -8.55
C VAL A 149 -1.06 -2.20 -10.02
N ASN A 150 -0.09 -1.47 -10.56
CA ASN A 150 0.32 -1.67 -11.95
C ASN A 150 1.22 -2.90 -12.09
N SER A 151 1.13 -3.58 -13.22
CA SER A 151 1.99 -4.72 -13.55
C SER A 151 3.48 -4.34 -13.55
N GLY A 152 3.81 -3.15 -14.04
CA GLY A 152 5.17 -2.60 -14.01
C GLY A 152 5.76 -2.49 -12.60
N LEU A 153 4.94 -2.21 -11.57
CA LEU A 153 5.40 -2.23 -10.19
C LEU A 153 5.74 -3.65 -9.73
N ILE A 154 4.85 -4.62 -10.00
CA ILE A 154 5.05 -6.03 -9.63
C ILE A 154 6.32 -6.58 -10.29
N LEU A 155 6.55 -6.25 -11.56
CA LEU A 155 7.74 -6.67 -12.29
C LEU A 155 9.01 -5.95 -11.86
N ALA A 156 8.90 -4.71 -11.37
CA ALA A 156 10.03 -3.94 -10.87
C ALA A 156 10.47 -4.35 -9.47
N ALA A 157 9.57 -4.87 -8.61
CA ALA A 157 9.92 -5.37 -7.27
C ALA A 157 10.75 -6.66 -7.38
N ASP A 158 11.92 -6.69 -6.75
CA ASP A 158 12.81 -7.87 -6.73
C ASP A 158 12.39 -8.86 -5.65
N GLU A 159 11.78 -8.36 -4.58
CA GLU A 159 11.32 -9.14 -3.43
C GLU A 159 9.86 -8.79 -3.10
N GLU A 160 9.13 -9.74 -2.49
CA GLU A 160 7.73 -9.52 -2.09
C GLU A 160 7.59 -8.36 -1.10
N ALA A 161 8.54 -8.21 -0.17
CA ALA A 161 8.54 -7.16 0.83
C ALA A 161 8.66 -5.76 0.19
N GLU A 162 9.34 -5.61 -0.96
CA GLU A 162 9.40 -4.34 -1.67
C GLU A 162 8.01 -3.95 -2.23
N LEU A 163 7.30 -4.90 -2.84
CA LEU A 163 5.93 -4.69 -3.31
C LEU A 163 5.00 -4.40 -2.12
N ALA A 164 5.13 -5.16 -1.04
CA ALA A 164 4.36 -4.96 0.17
C ALA A 164 4.60 -3.57 0.78
N GLY A 165 5.82 -3.03 0.69
CA GLY A 165 6.14 -1.70 1.17
C GLY A 165 5.44 -0.58 0.41
N VAL A 166 5.45 -0.64 -0.93
CA VAL A 166 4.67 0.32 -1.73
C VAL A 166 3.18 0.19 -1.42
N MET A 167 2.68 -1.04 -1.27
CA MET A 167 1.27 -1.25 -0.97
C MET A 167 0.87 -0.77 0.43
N ALA A 168 1.74 -0.94 1.42
CA ALA A 168 1.51 -0.48 2.79
C ALA A 168 1.46 1.05 2.87
N HIS A 169 2.29 1.76 2.09
CA HIS A 169 2.26 3.22 1.97
C HIS A 169 0.92 3.73 1.42
N GLU A 170 0.43 3.12 0.34
CA GLU A 170 -0.90 3.45 -0.23
C GLU A 170 -2.04 3.17 0.76
N ILE A 171 -1.95 2.08 1.53
CA ILE A 171 -2.89 1.79 2.62
C ILE A 171 -2.79 2.86 3.72
N GLY A 172 -1.60 3.35 4.03
CA GLY A 172 -1.35 4.49 4.93
C GLY A 172 -2.12 5.74 4.52
N HIS A 173 -2.12 6.08 3.23
CA HIS A 173 -2.89 7.21 2.71
C HIS A 173 -4.39 7.07 2.93
N VAL A 174 -4.94 5.86 2.72
CA VAL A 174 -6.37 5.59 2.93
C VAL A 174 -6.70 5.58 4.42
N ALA A 175 -5.91 4.91 5.25
CA ALA A 175 -6.12 4.81 6.69
C ALA A 175 -6.15 6.21 7.34
N ALA A 176 -5.24 7.09 6.94
CA ALA A 176 -5.18 8.48 7.42
C ALA A 176 -6.10 9.45 6.65
N CYS A 177 -6.88 8.95 5.68
CA CYS A 177 -7.81 9.71 4.82
C CYS A 177 -7.18 10.95 4.18
N HIS A 178 -5.94 10.82 3.70
CA HIS A 178 -5.15 11.91 3.13
C HIS A 178 -5.85 12.57 1.93
N ALA A 179 -6.50 11.82 1.04
CA ALA A 179 -7.27 12.38 -0.07
C ALA A 179 -8.41 13.31 0.38
N ALA A 180 -9.15 12.93 1.42
CA ALA A 180 -10.23 13.75 1.96
C ALA A 180 -9.72 14.99 2.68
N ARG A 181 -8.62 14.85 3.44
CA ARG A 181 -7.95 15.95 4.14
C ARG A 181 -7.31 16.93 3.18
N GLU A 182 -6.67 16.45 2.10
CA GLU A 182 -6.08 17.29 1.06
C GLU A 182 -7.16 18.05 0.29
N ASN A 183 -8.27 17.38 -0.06
CA ASN A 183 -9.42 18.06 -0.67
C ASN A 183 -10.03 19.11 0.28
N THR A 184 -10.12 18.82 1.58
CA THR A 184 -10.55 19.78 2.60
C THR A 184 -9.63 21.01 2.62
N ARG A 185 -8.30 20.81 2.59
CA ARG A 185 -7.31 21.90 2.53
C ARG A 185 -7.45 22.72 1.25
N GLY A 186 -7.60 22.07 0.10
CA GLY A 186 -7.79 22.74 -1.20
C GLY A 186 -9.03 23.62 -1.23
N ASN A 187 -10.18 23.12 -0.75
CA ASN A 187 -11.41 23.91 -0.67
C ASN A 187 -11.30 25.07 0.32
N LEU A 188 -10.62 24.87 1.45
CA LEU A 188 -10.38 25.94 2.41
C LEU A 188 -9.47 27.03 1.80
N MET A 189 -8.41 26.65 1.10
CA MET A 189 -7.56 27.60 0.37
C MET A 189 -8.34 28.37 -0.68
N GLN A 190 -9.16 27.69 -1.49
CA GLN A 190 -10.04 28.33 -2.45
C GLN A 190 -10.98 29.34 -1.76
N MET A 191 -11.59 28.95 -0.64
CA MET A 191 -12.48 29.83 0.14
C MET A 191 -11.74 31.05 0.73
N MET A 192 -10.50 30.89 1.19
CA MET A 192 -9.65 31.97 1.70
C MET A 192 -9.18 32.94 0.61
N THR A 193 -9.17 32.51 -0.65
CA THR A 193 -8.89 33.39 -1.80
C THR A 193 -10.10 34.18 -2.29
N ILE A 194 -11.33 33.84 -1.85
CA ILE A 194 -12.56 34.56 -2.22
C ILE A 194 -12.51 36.06 -1.89
N PRO A 195 -12.03 36.51 -0.71
CA PRO A 195 -11.86 37.94 -0.45
C PRO A 195 -10.87 38.63 -1.39
N LEU A 196 -9.83 37.92 -1.85
CA LEU A 196 -8.85 38.47 -2.81
C LEU A 196 -9.43 38.63 -4.22
N ILE A 197 -10.41 37.79 -4.60
CA ILE A 197 -11.16 37.94 -5.86
C ILE A 197 -11.95 39.25 -5.88
N PHE A 198 -12.56 39.63 -4.75
CA PHE A 198 -13.28 40.92 -4.64
C PHE A 198 -12.33 42.13 -4.62
N ILE A 199 -11.06 41.95 -4.27
CA ILE A 199 -10.01 42.99 -4.35
C ILE A 199 -9.43 43.08 -5.79
N GLY A 200 -9.43 41.99 -6.56
CA GLY A 200 -8.86 41.91 -7.92
C GLY A 200 -9.76 42.37 -9.07
N GLY A 201 -11.00 42.79 -8.81
CA GLY A 201 -11.93 43.27 -9.83
C GLY A 201 -12.41 42.20 -10.84
N PRO A 202 -12.94 42.58 -12.01
CA PRO A 202 -13.53 41.66 -13.00
C PRO A 202 -12.61 40.52 -13.46
N ILE A 203 -11.30 40.73 -13.39
CA ILE A 203 -10.26 39.74 -13.75
C ILE A 203 -10.23 38.58 -12.75
N GLY A 204 -10.39 38.86 -11.44
CA GLY A 204 -10.44 37.83 -10.41
C GLY A 204 -11.69 36.95 -10.51
N TYR A 205 -12.81 37.54 -10.96
CA TYR A 205 -14.09 36.84 -11.12
C TYR A 205 -14.09 35.88 -12.33
N ALA A 206 -13.48 36.27 -13.45
CA ALA A 206 -13.37 35.41 -14.64
C ALA A 206 -12.49 34.16 -14.41
N ALA A 207 -11.45 34.26 -13.55
CA ALA A 207 -10.62 33.13 -13.16
C ALA A 207 -11.38 32.11 -12.28
N TYR A 208 -12.37 32.57 -11.51
CA TYR A 208 -13.22 31.73 -10.65
C TYR A 208 -14.24 30.92 -11.48
N GLU A 209 -14.86 31.52 -12.50
CA GLU A 209 -15.85 30.86 -13.35
C GLU A 209 -15.26 29.80 -14.31
N GLY A 210 -13.98 29.94 -14.68
CA GLY A 210 -13.27 28.98 -15.53
C GLY A 210 -12.82 27.70 -14.82
N ALA A 211 -12.79 27.69 -13.49
CA ALA A 211 -12.48 26.51 -12.67
C ALA A 211 -13.75 25.67 -12.45
N GLY A 212 -14.31 25.14 -13.55
CA GLY A 212 -15.39 24.16 -13.47
C GLY A 212 -15.04 22.96 -12.59
N LEU A 213 -16.06 22.25 -12.13
CA LEU A 213 -16.05 20.95 -11.41
C LEU A 213 -15.33 19.84 -12.21
N ALA A 214 -14.09 20.04 -12.64
CA ALA A 214 -13.21 18.94 -12.97
C ALA A 214 -12.81 18.30 -11.63
N VAL A 215 -13.15 17.02 -11.41
CA VAL A 215 -12.56 16.25 -10.31
C VAL A 215 -11.07 16.22 -10.60
N PRO A 216 -10.26 17.04 -9.92
CA PRO A 216 -8.88 17.13 -10.32
C PRO A 216 -8.21 15.85 -9.85
N LEU A 217 -7.36 15.26 -10.67
CA LEU A 217 -6.43 14.19 -10.27
C LEU A 217 -5.43 14.66 -9.18
N THR A 218 -5.64 15.85 -8.59
CA THR A 218 -4.86 16.43 -7.49
C THR A 218 -4.94 15.61 -6.20
N PHE A 219 -5.86 14.64 -6.09
CA PHE A 219 -5.83 13.66 -4.98
C PHE A 219 -4.61 12.72 -5.04
N LEU A 220 -3.85 12.71 -6.16
CA LEU A 220 -2.62 11.93 -6.29
C LEU A 220 -1.37 12.70 -5.86
N ARG A 221 -1.50 13.93 -5.33
CA ARG A 221 -0.35 14.67 -4.78
C ARG A 221 -0.69 15.11 -3.37
N PHE A 222 0.10 14.63 -2.42
CA PHE A 222 -0.08 14.98 -1.02
C PHE A 222 0.99 15.93 -0.52
N SER A 223 0.66 16.66 0.54
CA SER A 223 1.65 17.46 1.25
C SER A 223 2.77 16.58 1.83
N ARG A 224 3.98 17.15 1.99
CA ARG A 224 5.13 16.44 2.58
C ARG A 224 4.82 15.80 3.95
N GLY A 225 3.94 16.42 4.74
CA GLY A 225 3.52 15.87 6.03
C GLY A 225 2.62 14.64 5.90
N PHE A 226 1.78 14.57 4.88
CA PHE A 226 0.97 13.38 4.59
C PHE A 226 1.81 12.25 4.02
N GLU A 227 2.80 12.57 3.19
CA GLU A 227 3.79 11.61 2.71
C GLU A 227 4.59 10.99 3.86
N ALA A 228 5.15 11.81 4.76
CA ALA A 228 5.87 11.33 5.93
C ALA A 228 4.96 10.50 6.87
N GLN A 229 3.70 10.92 7.04
CA GLN A 229 2.72 10.15 7.81
C GLN A 229 2.41 8.80 7.14
N ALA A 230 2.33 8.74 5.81
CA ALA A 230 2.05 7.50 5.08
C ALA A 230 3.25 6.53 5.13
N ASP A 231 4.49 7.04 5.04
CA ASP A 231 5.70 6.25 5.26
C ASP A 231 5.70 5.62 6.65
N PHE A 232 5.41 6.46 7.64
CA PHE A 232 5.40 6.06 9.03
C PHE A 232 4.39 4.95 9.32
N LEU A 233 3.14 5.15 8.87
CA LEU A 233 2.11 4.13 9.00
C LEU A 233 2.44 2.88 8.18
N GLY A 234 2.92 3.05 6.95
CA GLY A 234 3.24 1.95 6.03
C GLY A 234 4.31 1.01 6.59
N ILE A 235 5.39 1.55 7.14
CA ILE A 235 6.48 0.79 7.78
C ILE A 235 5.94 -0.06 8.94
N GLN A 236 5.06 0.51 9.76
CA GLN A 236 4.45 -0.21 10.87
C GLN A 236 3.47 -1.29 10.41
N TYR A 237 2.73 -1.05 9.33
CA TYR A 237 1.82 -2.05 8.76
C TYR A 237 2.60 -3.22 8.15
N MET A 238 3.72 -2.95 7.46
CA MET A 238 4.64 -3.99 7.01
C MET A 238 5.15 -4.82 8.18
N TYR A 239 5.66 -4.14 9.21
CA TYR A 239 6.18 -4.78 10.41
C TYR A 239 5.12 -5.66 11.09
N LYS A 240 3.89 -5.15 11.28
CA LYS A 240 2.79 -5.89 11.90
C LYS A 240 2.35 -7.07 11.03
N ALA A 241 2.35 -6.93 9.71
CA ALA A 241 2.07 -8.00 8.76
C ALA A 241 3.20 -9.04 8.62
N GLY A 242 4.38 -8.78 9.20
CA GLY A 242 5.52 -9.70 9.23
C GLY A 242 6.58 -9.48 8.14
N TYR A 243 6.42 -8.46 7.30
CA TYR A 243 7.42 -8.12 6.27
C TYR A 243 8.60 -7.35 6.83
N ASP A 244 9.74 -7.43 6.14
CA ASP A 244 10.90 -6.61 6.45
C ASP A 244 10.63 -5.13 6.11
N PRO A 245 10.54 -4.23 7.10
CA PRO A 245 10.29 -2.82 6.84
C PRO A 245 11.46 -2.13 6.11
N ALA A 246 12.68 -2.69 6.12
CA ALA A 246 13.81 -2.15 5.37
C ALA A 246 13.59 -2.24 3.85
N ALA A 247 12.79 -3.20 3.38
CA ALA A 247 12.45 -3.35 1.97
C ALA A 247 11.71 -2.13 1.40
N PHE A 248 10.98 -1.39 2.25
CA PHE A 248 10.37 -0.11 1.87
C PHE A 248 11.45 0.85 1.35
N VAL A 249 12.48 1.10 2.16
CA VAL A 249 13.58 2.02 1.81
C VAL A 249 14.37 1.50 0.62
N ALA A 250 14.67 0.20 0.60
CA ALA A 250 15.43 -0.44 -0.48
C ALA A 250 14.75 -0.25 -1.85
N PHE A 251 13.43 -0.41 -1.91
CA PHE A 251 12.68 -0.21 -3.15
C PHE A 251 12.79 1.23 -3.67
N PHE A 252 12.68 2.24 -2.80
CA PHE A 252 12.84 3.64 -3.23
C PHE A 252 14.26 3.94 -3.72
N GLU A 253 15.28 3.45 -3.04
CA GLU A 253 16.66 3.60 -3.48
C GLU A 253 16.88 2.96 -4.86
N LYS A 254 16.27 1.78 -5.09
CA LYS A 254 16.32 1.10 -6.37
C LYS A 254 15.70 1.91 -7.49
N VAL A 255 14.47 2.40 -7.32
CA VAL A 255 13.79 3.18 -8.37
C VAL A 255 14.52 4.50 -8.63
N GLN A 256 15.08 5.16 -7.61
CA GLN A 256 15.95 6.33 -7.81
C GLN A 256 17.21 5.99 -8.62
N ALA A 257 17.82 4.83 -8.35
CA ALA A 257 18.99 4.38 -9.10
C ALA A 257 18.63 4.05 -10.57
N GLN A 258 17.44 3.50 -10.83
CA GLN A 258 16.94 3.28 -12.19
C GLN A 258 16.71 4.61 -12.93
N GLU A 259 16.11 5.60 -12.27
CA GLU A 259 15.88 6.92 -12.87
C GLU A 259 17.20 7.64 -13.19
N LYS A 260 18.20 7.56 -12.30
CA LYS A 260 19.54 8.11 -12.57
C LYS A 260 20.22 7.44 -13.78
N LYS A 261 19.98 6.15 -13.99
CA LYS A 261 20.55 5.39 -15.13
C LYS A 261 19.84 5.70 -16.45
N LYS A 262 18.53 5.93 -16.42
CA LYS A 262 17.71 6.25 -17.60
C LYS A 262 16.72 7.38 -17.27
N PRO A 263 17.17 8.65 -17.38
CA PRO A 263 16.29 9.78 -17.12
C PRO A 263 15.03 9.74 -17.97
N GLY A 264 13.87 9.98 -17.33
CA GLY A 264 12.56 9.89 -17.99
C GLY A 264 11.92 8.50 -17.97
N THR A 265 12.54 7.53 -17.29
CA THR A 265 11.85 6.28 -16.89
C THR A 265 11.13 6.40 -15.55
N VAL A 266 11.05 7.63 -15.00
CA VAL A 266 10.46 7.93 -13.70
C VAL A 266 9.10 7.25 -13.60
N SER A 267 9.06 6.28 -12.70
CA SER A 267 7.84 5.76 -12.07
C SER A 267 6.83 6.89 -11.86
N LYS A 268 5.58 6.73 -12.33
CA LYS A 268 4.52 7.69 -11.99
C LYS A 268 4.35 7.82 -10.48
N ALA A 269 4.57 6.72 -9.73
CA ALA A 269 4.60 6.73 -8.27
C ALA A 269 5.63 7.72 -7.72
N PHE A 270 6.84 7.79 -8.28
CA PHE A 270 7.85 8.79 -7.86
C PHE A 270 7.50 10.23 -8.22
N SER A 271 6.71 10.42 -9.27
CA SER A 271 6.25 11.75 -9.67
C SER A 271 5.13 12.26 -8.76
N THR A 272 4.28 11.37 -8.25
CA THR A 272 3.18 11.67 -7.32
C THR A 272 3.62 11.69 -5.86
N HIS A 273 4.54 10.78 -5.48
CA HIS A 273 5.10 10.58 -4.15
C HIS A 273 6.63 10.63 -4.19
N PRO A 274 7.24 11.82 -4.37
CA PRO A 274 8.69 11.94 -4.43
C PRO A 274 9.33 11.60 -3.07
N GLN A 275 10.16 10.56 -3.04
CA GLN A 275 10.96 10.24 -1.87
C GLN A 275 12.12 11.23 -1.74
N THR A 276 12.13 12.00 -0.64
CA THR A 276 13.21 12.94 -0.34
C THR A 276 14.25 12.28 0.57
N PRO A 277 15.51 12.77 0.58
CA PRO A 277 16.51 12.28 1.54
C PRO A 277 16.06 12.35 3.00
N ASP A 278 15.28 13.38 3.34
CA ASP A 278 14.72 13.55 4.69
C ASP A 278 13.74 12.42 5.04
N ARG A 279 12.83 12.05 4.11
CA ARG A 279 11.89 10.94 4.31
C ARG A 279 12.60 9.61 4.48
N ILE A 280 13.63 9.33 3.67
CA ILE A 280 14.45 8.11 3.81
C ILE A 280 15.07 8.04 5.19
N LYS A 281 15.66 9.14 5.66
CA LYS A 281 16.27 9.22 6.98
C LYS A 281 15.24 9.02 8.09
N GLU A 282 14.06 9.61 7.97
CA GLU A 282 12.96 9.44 8.93
C GLU A 282 12.49 7.99 8.98
N SER A 283 12.26 7.35 7.82
CA SER A 283 11.93 5.93 7.72
C SER A 283 12.98 5.02 8.38
N GLN A 284 14.27 5.28 8.11
CA GLN A 284 15.36 4.52 8.74
C GLN A 284 15.41 4.72 10.26
N GLN A 285 15.15 5.94 10.74
CA GLN A 285 15.10 6.25 12.17
C GLN A 285 13.93 5.55 12.85
N GLU A 286 12.75 5.53 12.23
CA GLU A 286 11.60 4.79 12.75
C GLU A 286 11.91 3.30 12.87
N ILE A 287 12.44 2.69 11.82
CA ILE A 287 12.81 1.26 11.82
C ILE A 287 13.77 0.96 12.98
N ALA A 288 14.74 1.84 13.21
CA ALA A 288 15.75 1.65 14.24
C ALA A 288 15.27 1.91 15.68
N THR A 289 14.23 2.73 15.86
CA THR A 289 13.84 3.25 17.20
C THR A 289 12.49 2.76 17.70
N ILE A 290 11.54 2.51 16.79
CA ILE A 290 10.15 2.18 17.14
C ILE A 290 9.90 0.68 17.00
N LEU A 291 10.53 0.02 16.03
CA LEU A 291 10.25 -1.38 15.72
C LEU A 291 11.15 -2.31 16.54
N PRO A 292 10.59 -3.17 17.41
CA PRO A 292 11.36 -4.23 18.04
C PRO A 292 11.94 -5.18 16.99
N ALA A 293 13.17 -5.65 17.21
CA ALA A 293 13.75 -6.65 16.32
C ALA A 293 12.94 -7.96 16.38
N LYS A 294 12.56 -8.48 15.21
CA LYS A 294 12.00 -9.84 15.07
C LYS A 294 13.10 -10.83 14.72
N GLN A 295 12.88 -12.10 15.07
CA GLN A 295 13.81 -13.18 14.72
C GLN A 295 13.87 -13.39 13.20
N GLU A 296 12.72 -13.31 12.54
CA GLU A 296 12.58 -13.49 11.10
C GLU A 296 11.58 -12.49 10.54
N TYR A 297 11.86 -12.03 9.32
CA TYR A 297 10.97 -11.21 8.50
C TYR A 297 10.68 -11.92 7.19
N THR A 298 9.47 -11.76 6.67
CA THR A 298 9.17 -12.14 5.29
C THR A 298 9.83 -11.14 4.35
N VAL A 299 10.80 -11.62 3.57
CA VAL A 299 11.48 -10.84 2.54
C VAL A 299 10.89 -11.15 1.17
N THR A 300 10.81 -12.44 0.83
CA THR A 300 10.22 -12.92 -0.43
C THR A 300 9.56 -14.29 -0.25
N SER A 301 8.77 -14.71 -1.24
CA SER A 301 8.19 -16.05 -1.31
C SER A 301 8.39 -16.66 -2.70
N SER A 302 8.39 -18.00 -2.78
CA SER A 302 8.42 -18.69 -4.07
C SER A 302 7.19 -18.38 -4.93
N GLU A 303 6.05 -18.13 -4.27
CA GLU A 303 4.81 -17.78 -4.96
C GLU A 303 4.89 -16.41 -5.63
N PHE A 304 5.58 -15.44 -5.00
CA PHE A 304 5.86 -14.14 -5.61
C PHE A 304 6.61 -14.30 -6.94
N ASP A 305 7.67 -15.12 -6.95
CA ASP A 305 8.48 -15.36 -8.14
C ASP A 305 7.67 -16.04 -9.26
N GLU A 306 6.81 -17.00 -8.92
CA GLU A 306 5.90 -17.67 -9.86
C GLU A 306 4.89 -16.70 -10.48
N VAL A 307 4.30 -15.83 -9.65
CA VAL A 307 3.35 -14.79 -10.08
C VAL A 307 4.04 -13.77 -10.97
N LYS A 308 5.23 -13.33 -10.61
CA LYS A 308 6.05 -12.40 -11.40
C LYS A 308 6.42 -13.00 -12.76
N ALA A 309 6.84 -14.27 -12.80
CA ALA A 309 7.14 -14.99 -14.04
C ALA A 309 5.88 -15.15 -14.93
N ARG A 310 4.73 -15.48 -14.32
CA ARG A 310 3.44 -15.59 -15.02
C ARG A 310 3.01 -14.25 -15.61
N LEU A 311 3.16 -13.16 -14.86
CA LEU A 311 2.86 -11.81 -15.31
C LEU A 311 3.76 -11.39 -16.47
N ALA A 312 5.08 -11.61 -16.37
CA ALA A 312 6.02 -11.33 -17.45
C ALA A 312 5.66 -12.11 -18.74
N ALA A 313 5.23 -13.37 -18.62
CA ALA A 313 4.77 -14.15 -19.76
C ALA A 313 3.47 -13.61 -20.38
N LEU A 314 2.55 -13.08 -19.57
CA LEU A 314 1.33 -12.42 -20.05
C LEU A 314 1.64 -11.14 -20.82
N GLU A 315 2.46 -10.25 -20.25
CA GLU A 315 2.85 -8.99 -20.90
C GLU A 315 3.58 -9.23 -22.23
N ASN A 316 4.51 -10.21 -22.26
CA ASN A 316 5.21 -10.56 -23.48
C ASN A 316 4.24 -11.07 -24.57
N ARG A 317 3.21 -11.84 -24.21
CA ARG A 317 2.17 -12.26 -25.17
C ARG A 317 1.34 -11.08 -25.67
N HIS A 318 0.99 -10.13 -24.80
CA HIS A 318 0.25 -8.93 -25.20
C HIS A 318 1.06 -8.07 -26.16
N LYS A 319 2.33 -7.79 -25.84
CA LYS A 319 3.26 -7.03 -26.71
C LYS A 319 3.38 -7.64 -28.10
N LEU A 320 3.46 -8.97 -28.20
CA LEU A 320 3.49 -9.67 -29.49
C LEU A 320 2.19 -9.53 -30.30
N ASN A 321 1.03 -9.52 -29.65
CA ASN A 321 -0.26 -9.35 -30.33
C ASN A 321 -0.44 -7.91 -30.83
N ASP A 322 -0.10 -6.92 -30.01
CA ASP A 322 -0.15 -5.50 -30.39
C ASP A 322 0.83 -5.18 -31.53
N GLU A 323 2.02 -5.80 -31.55
CA GLU A 323 2.96 -5.73 -32.68
C GLU A 323 2.43 -6.38 -33.96
N LYS A 324 1.72 -7.51 -33.83
CA LYS A 324 1.13 -8.24 -34.96
C LYS A 324 -0.02 -7.44 -35.60
N ASP A 325 -0.82 -6.76 -34.79
CA ASP A 325 -1.87 -5.85 -35.26
C ASP A 325 -1.28 -4.56 -35.86
N SER A 326 -0.05 -4.19 -35.47
CA SER A 326 0.68 -3.04 -36.00
C SER A 326 1.72 -3.37 -37.09
N LYS A 327 1.47 -4.34 -37.99
CA LYS A 327 2.19 -4.58 -39.27
C LYS A 327 3.69 -4.17 -39.28
N LYS A 328 4.49 -4.59 -38.31
CA LYS A 328 5.95 -4.39 -38.33
C LYS A 328 6.66 -5.70 -37.98
N PRO A 329 7.73 -6.08 -38.71
CA PRO A 329 8.46 -7.30 -38.39
C PRO A 329 9.29 -7.10 -37.11
N SER A 330 9.03 -7.88 -36.06
CA SER A 330 9.88 -7.91 -34.87
C SER A 330 10.90 -9.05 -34.93
N LEU A 331 12.12 -8.74 -34.50
CA LEU A 331 13.25 -9.68 -34.48
C LEU A 331 13.14 -10.60 -33.28
N ARG A 332 12.96 -11.90 -33.54
CA ARG A 332 13.04 -12.95 -32.52
C ARG A 332 14.43 -12.99 -31.90
N ARG A 333 14.54 -12.70 -30.60
CA ARG A 333 15.68 -13.16 -29.81
C ARG A 333 15.35 -14.55 -29.30
N ALA A 334 15.91 -15.58 -29.95
CA ALA A 334 15.87 -16.92 -29.39
C ALA A 334 16.72 -16.95 -28.12
N SER A 335 16.09 -17.17 -26.97
CA SER A 335 16.79 -17.61 -25.76
C SER A 335 17.32 -19.01 -26.03
N SER A 336 18.61 -19.10 -26.33
CA SER A 336 19.34 -20.36 -26.51
C SER A 336 19.46 -21.06 -25.16
N THR A 337 18.51 -21.95 -24.87
CA THR A 337 18.69 -22.98 -23.85
C THR A 337 18.47 -24.31 -24.55
N ASP A 338 19.52 -24.81 -25.20
CA ASP A 338 19.68 -26.22 -25.55
C ASP A 338 21.17 -26.48 -25.77
N LYS A 339 21.84 -26.98 -24.73
CA LYS A 339 23.15 -27.61 -24.83
C LYS A 339 22.91 -29.11 -24.93
N ASN A 340 22.94 -29.66 -26.15
CA ASN A 340 23.57 -30.96 -26.38
C ASN A 340 23.82 -31.17 -27.87
N GLY A 341 25.09 -31.32 -28.24
CA GLY A 341 25.52 -31.52 -29.62
C GLY A 341 26.96 -31.06 -29.80
N SER A 342 27.88 -31.99 -29.60
CA SER A 342 29.27 -31.89 -30.06
C SER A 342 29.30 -31.56 -31.55
N ASP A 343 30.09 -30.57 -31.95
CA ASP A 343 31.26 -30.83 -32.81
C ASP A 343 32.11 -29.56 -33.02
N ASP A 344 33.40 -29.86 -33.05
CA ASP A 344 34.56 -28.99 -33.13
C ASP A 344 34.76 -28.43 -34.56
N LYS A 345 34.97 -27.11 -34.66
CA LYS A 345 36.08 -26.42 -35.37
C LYS A 345 35.73 -25.08 -36.03
N THR A 346 36.69 -24.16 -35.84
CA THR A 346 37.10 -23.01 -36.69
C THR A 346 36.41 -21.64 -36.51
N THR A 347 37.10 -20.74 -35.82
CA THR A 347 37.12 -19.27 -36.02
C THR A 347 38.02 -18.92 -37.24
N PRO A 348 37.87 -17.77 -37.96
CA PRO A 348 37.76 -16.42 -37.37
C PRO A 348 36.89 -15.37 -38.10
N ASN A 349 36.57 -14.30 -37.36
CA ASN A 349 36.19 -12.92 -37.75
C ASN A 349 35.64 -12.68 -39.17
N ASP A 350 34.38 -12.23 -39.26
CA ASP A 350 33.95 -11.31 -40.32
C ASP A 350 32.83 -10.37 -39.82
N ASP A 351 33.11 -9.07 -39.83
CA ASP A 351 32.18 -7.97 -39.59
C ASP A 351 31.26 -7.79 -40.82
N GLY A 352 30.32 -8.73 -41.00
CA GLY A 352 29.38 -8.72 -42.12
C GLY A 352 28.01 -8.17 -41.75
N ARG A 353 27.67 -6.96 -42.22
CA ARG A 353 26.30 -6.41 -42.20
C ARG A 353 25.29 -7.43 -42.79
N PRO A 354 24.06 -7.58 -42.24
CA PRO A 354 23.09 -8.53 -42.79
C PRO A 354 22.65 -8.09 -44.19
N THR A 355 22.96 -8.87 -45.22
CA THR A 355 22.40 -8.67 -46.57
C THR A 355 21.10 -9.43 -46.73
N LEU A 356 20.04 -8.72 -47.17
CA LEU A 356 18.73 -9.29 -47.49
C LEU A 356 18.83 -10.21 -48.72
N LYS A 357 18.54 -11.51 -48.55
CA LYS A 357 18.29 -12.40 -49.69
C LYS A 357 16.90 -12.12 -50.25
N ARG A 358 16.83 -11.64 -51.49
CA ARG A 358 15.59 -11.49 -52.26
C ARG A 358 15.07 -12.89 -52.63
N ARG A 359 13.79 -13.15 -52.38
CA ARG A 359 13.10 -14.38 -52.81
C ARG A 359 13.05 -14.40 -54.35
N PRO A 360 13.32 -15.53 -55.02
CA PRO A 360 13.10 -15.62 -56.46
C PRO A 360 11.60 -15.48 -56.76
N ASP A 361 11.27 -14.68 -57.76
CA ASP A 361 9.93 -14.52 -58.28
C ASP A 361 9.56 -15.81 -59.05
N ASP A 362 8.59 -16.57 -58.54
CA ASP A 362 7.97 -17.66 -59.30
C ASP A 362 7.04 -17.05 -60.35
N ASN A 363 7.47 -17.12 -61.61
CA ASN A 363 6.66 -16.80 -62.76
C ASN A 363 6.72 -17.98 -63.74
N GLN A 364 5.81 -18.94 -63.56
CA GLN A 364 5.16 -19.73 -64.61
C GLN A 364 3.97 -20.51 -64.06
#